data_AF-A0A8B8NB85-F1
#
_entry.id   AF-A0A8B8NB85-F1
#
_cell.length_a   1.000
_cell.length_b   1.000
_cell.length_c   1.000
_cell.angle_alpha   90.00
_cell.angle_beta   90.00
_cell.angle_gamma   90.00
#
_symmetry.space_group_name_H-M   'P 1'
#
loop_
_entity.id
_entity.type
_entity.pdbx_description
1 polymer ?
#
loop_
_entity_poly.entity_id
_entity_poly.type
_entity_poly.pdbx_seq_one_letter_code
_entity_poly.pdbx_strand_id
1 'polypeptide(L)'
;MIIRLCNDLRTSKAEIDRGDVPSSVVCYVREASVSKDVAREHIKGLINRAWKSINAQCFGNAETLFLQPSIDVTMSTTRVADMVYQFEDGFGVQEGDIGRKILFTMIEPLSLN
;
A
#
# COMPACT_ATOMS: atom_id res chain seq x y z
N MET A 1 -6.43 5.76 -2.66
CA MET A 1 -5.76 6.42 -1.52
C MET A 1 -4.67 5.54 -0.92
N ILE A 2 -4.98 4.37 -0.34
CA ILE A 2 -3.98 3.51 0.35
C ILE A 2 -2.77 3.19 -0.53
N ILE A 3 -3.00 2.73 -1.78
CA ILE A 3 -1.91 2.38 -2.71
C ILE A 3 -0.86 3.51 -2.83
N ARG A 4 -1.34 4.76 -3.00
CA ARG A 4 -0.47 5.94 -3.13
C ARG A 4 0.30 6.20 -1.83
N LEU A 5 -0.39 6.19 -0.70
CA LEU A 5 0.23 6.47 0.59
C LEU A 5 1.26 5.40 1.00
N CYS A 6 0.98 4.13 0.71
CA CYS A 6 1.90 3.02 0.99
C CYS A 6 3.16 3.12 0.12
N ASN A 7 3.01 3.43 -1.17
CA ASN A 7 4.12 3.73 -2.07
C ASN A 7 4.96 4.89 -1.53
N ASP A 8 4.37 6.08 -1.38
CA ASP A 8 5.06 7.29 -0.90
C ASP A 8 5.80 7.06 0.43
N LEU A 9 5.24 6.28 1.36
CA LEU A 9 5.89 5.98 2.64
C LEU A 9 7.19 5.18 2.48
N ARG A 10 7.30 4.35 1.44
CA ARG A 10 8.47 3.50 1.19
C ARG A 10 9.42 4.09 0.16
N THR A 11 8.93 4.78 -0.85
CA THR A 11 9.71 5.28 -1.99
C THR A 11 10.19 6.72 -1.81
N SER A 12 9.63 7.49 -0.87
CA SER A 12 9.91 8.94 -0.70
C SER A 12 11.39 9.32 -0.70
N LYS A 13 12.29 8.50 -0.15
CA LYS A 13 13.72 8.81 -0.18
C LYS A 13 14.29 8.70 -1.60
N ALA A 14 14.05 7.58 -2.27
CA ALA A 14 14.51 7.34 -3.63
C ALA A 14 13.90 8.35 -4.63
N GLU A 15 12.64 8.72 -4.43
CA GLU A 15 11.96 9.75 -5.22
C GLU A 15 12.65 11.11 -5.12
N ILE A 16 13.04 11.53 -3.91
CA ILE A 16 13.82 12.76 -3.71
C ILE A 16 15.18 12.67 -4.41
N ASP A 17 15.88 11.54 -4.26
CA ASP A 17 17.22 11.35 -4.82
C ASP A 17 17.20 11.37 -6.37
N ARG A 18 16.09 10.93 -6.99
CA ARG A 18 15.86 11.00 -8.45
C ARG A 18 15.39 12.38 -8.93
N GLY A 19 14.95 13.26 -8.03
CA GLY A 19 14.34 14.54 -8.39
C GLY A 19 12.88 14.43 -8.86
N ASP A 20 12.17 13.38 -8.41
CA ASP A 20 10.75 13.18 -8.73
C ASP A 20 9.86 14.25 -8.06
N VAL A 21 8.59 14.28 -8.46
CA VAL A 21 7.58 15.14 -7.83
C VAL A 21 7.44 14.82 -6.33
N PRO A 22 7.15 15.81 -5.47
CA PRO A 22 7.05 15.60 -4.03
C PRO A 22 5.99 14.54 -3.66
N SER A 23 6.39 13.54 -2.88
CA SER A 23 5.48 12.57 -2.31
C SER A 23 4.64 13.16 -1.17
N SER A 24 3.55 12.48 -0.77
CA SER A 24 2.70 12.93 0.35
C SER A 24 3.46 13.15 1.65
N VAL A 25 4.55 12.40 1.90
CA VAL A 25 5.44 12.62 3.05
C VAL A 25 6.11 14.00 2.96
N VAL A 26 6.65 14.34 1.79
CA VAL A 26 7.33 15.63 1.56
C VAL A 26 6.35 16.79 1.57
N CYS A 27 5.17 16.62 0.97
CA CYS A 27 4.11 17.62 1.01
C CYS A 27 3.71 17.93 2.45
N TYR A 28 3.45 16.91 3.27
CA TYR A 28 3.05 17.13 4.66
C TYR A 28 4.13 17.77 5.54
N VAL A 29 5.41 17.43 5.32
CA VAL A 29 6.54 18.13 5.98
C VAL A 29 6.47 19.63 5.71
N ARG A 30 6.22 20.03 4.46
CA ARG A 30 6.15 21.44 4.05
C ARG A 30 4.90 22.14 4.57
N GLU A 31 3.74 21.50 4.41
CA GLU A 31 2.44 22.07 4.80
C GLU A 31 2.33 22.27 6.32
N ALA A 32 2.77 21.29 7.10
CA ALA A 32 2.65 21.32 8.56
C ALA A 32 3.92 21.82 9.28
N SER A 33 5.01 22.09 8.55
CA SER A 33 6.32 22.46 9.11
C SER A 33 6.81 21.48 10.19
N VAL A 34 6.70 20.18 9.92
CA VAL A 34 7.04 19.10 10.85
C VAL A 34 8.25 18.29 10.38
N SER A 35 8.84 17.48 11.27
CA SER A 35 9.90 16.55 10.89
C SER A 35 9.39 15.43 9.96
N LYS A 36 10.32 14.81 9.22
CA LYS A 36 9.99 13.68 8.33
C LYS A 36 9.37 12.51 9.10
N ASP A 37 9.80 12.25 10.34
CA ASP A 37 9.25 11.18 11.16
C ASP A 37 7.80 11.45 11.57
N VAL A 38 7.49 12.69 11.97
CA VAL A 38 6.11 13.11 12.26
C VAL A 38 5.23 12.98 11.01
N ALA A 39 5.74 13.37 9.85
CA ALA A 39 5.01 13.19 8.60
C ALA A 39 4.76 11.71 8.27
N ARG A 40 5.75 10.85 8.44
CA ARG A 40 5.59 9.39 8.23
C ARG A 40 4.53 8.79 9.15
N GLU A 41 4.52 9.16 10.43
CA GLU A 41 3.49 8.72 11.36
C GLU A 41 2.10 9.25 10.99
N HIS A 42 2.01 10.50 10.52
CA HIS A 42 0.75 11.05 10.00
C HIS A 42 0.22 10.23 8.80
N ILE A 43 1.09 9.93 7.82
CA ILE A 43 0.73 9.13 6.64
C ILE A 43 0.30 7.71 7.04
N LYS A 44 0.99 7.06 7.99
CA LYS A 44 0.55 5.76 8.55
C LYS A 44 -0.83 5.85 9.19
N GLY A 45 -1.10 6.94 9.90
CA GLY A 45 -2.42 7.23 10.46
C GLY A 45 -3.51 7.35 9.38
N LEU A 46 -3.22 7.99 8.25
CA LEU A 46 -4.13 8.08 7.11
C LEU A 46 -4.41 6.70 6.48
N ILE A 47 -3.37 5.87 6.31
CA ILE A 47 -3.51 4.50 5.81
C ILE A 47 -4.42 3.69 6.73
N ASN A 48 -4.19 3.73 8.06
CA ASN A 48 -5.03 3.02 9.02
C ASN A 48 -6.49 3.49 8.99
N ARG A 49 -6.74 4.81 8.91
CA ARG A 49 -8.10 5.34 8.77
C ARG A 49 -8.77 4.86 7.48
N ALA A 50 -8.04 4.85 6.36
CA ALA A 50 -8.56 4.36 5.10
C ALA A 50 -8.90 2.86 5.17
N TRP A 51 -8.06 2.04 5.81
CA TRP A 51 -8.35 0.62 6.06
C TRP A 51 -9.61 0.41 6.87
N LYS A 52 -9.79 1.16 7.97
CA LYS A 52 -11.02 1.11 8.78
C LYS A 52 -12.25 1.46 7.95
N SER A 53 -12.14 2.46 7.06
CA SER A 53 -13.23 2.84 6.16
C SER A 53 -13.56 1.73 5.16
N ILE A 54 -12.56 1.10 4.55
CA ILE A 54 -12.78 -0.02 3.62
C ILE A 54 -13.44 -1.18 4.36
N ASN A 55 -12.93 -1.57 5.53
CA ASN A 55 -13.51 -2.65 6.32
C ASN A 55 -14.97 -2.36 6.68
N ALA A 56 -15.28 -1.15 7.14
CA ALA A 56 -16.66 -0.77 7.46
C ALA A 56 -17.58 -0.88 6.24
N GLN A 57 -17.14 -0.46 5.06
CA GLN A 57 -17.91 -0.58 3.82
C GLN A 57 -18.07 -2.06 3.39
N CYS A 58 -17.04 -2.89 3.55
CA CYS A 58 -17.12 -4.31 3.20
C CYS A 58 -18.11 -5.04 4.11
N PHE A 59 -18.03 -4.84 5.43
CA PHE A 59 -18.94 -5.46 6.39
C PHE A 59 -20.36 -4.90 6.29
N GLY A 60 -20.50 -3.59 6.10
CA GLY A 60 -21.81 -2.93 5.98
C GLY A 60 -22.58 -3.33 4.70
N ASN A 61 -21.87 -3.74 3.65
CA ASN A 61 -22.47 -4.16 2.37
C ASN A 61 -22.40 -5.68 2.14
N ALA A 62 -22.12 -6.48 3.17
CA ALA A 62 -21.90 -7.93 3.01
C ALA A 62 -23.10 -8.65 2.38
N GLU A 63 -24.34 -8.23 2.69
CA GLU A 63 -25.57 -8.80 2.14
C GLU A 63 -25.91 -8.27 0.73
N THR A 64 -25.18 -7.25 0.25
CA THR A 64 -25.43 -6.64 -1.05
C THR A 64 -24.64 -7.37 -2.14
N LEU A 65 -25.18 -8.50 -2.61
CA LEU A 65 -24.51 -9.42 -3.54
C LEU A 65 -23.97 -8.77 -4.82
N PHE A 66 -24.64 -7.77 -5.38
CA PHE A 66 -24.17 -7.10 -6.59
C PHE A 66 -22.90 -6.27 -6.38
N LEU A 67 -22.59 -5.88 -5.13
CA LEU A 67 -21.37 -5.15 -4.77
C LEU A 67 -20.20 -6.08 -4.47
N GLN A 68 -20.43 -7.39 -4.29
CA GLN A 68 -19.39 -8.35 -3.90
C GLN A 68 -18.17 -8.35 -4.84
N PRO A 69 -18.31 -8.36 -6.18
CA PRO A 69 -17.15 -8.30 -7.07
C PRO A 69 -16.30 -7.04 -6.86
N SER A 70 -16.93 -5.89 -6.63
CA SER A 70 -16.23 -4.63 -6.37
C SER A 70 -15.55 -4.62 -5.01
N ILE A 71 -16.17 -5.22 -3.99
CA ILE A 71 -15.60 -5.40 -2.65
C ILE A 71 -14.37 -6.31 -2.74
N ASP A 72 -14.47 -7.44 -3.41
CA ASP A 72 -13.38 -8.42 -3.55
C ASP A 72 -12.18 -7.83 -4.28
N VAL A 73 -12.41 -7.13 -5.40
CA VAL A 73 -11.35 -6.45 -6.15
C VAL A 73 -10.71 -5.37 -5.28
N THR A 74 -11.52 -4.52 -4.63
CA THR A 74 -10.99 -3.44 -3.78
C THR A 74 -10.14 -3.99 -2.64
N MET A 75 -10.62 -5.01 -1.93
CA MET A 75 -9.91 -5.67 -0.85
C MET A 75 -8.61 -6.32 -1.34
N SER A 76 -8.68 -7.08 -2.42
CA SER A 76 -7.53 -7.79 -2.97
C SER A 76 -6.46 -6.81 -3.45
N THR A 77 -6.82 -5.78 -4.20
CA THR A 77 -5.89 -4.75 -4.67
C THR A 77 -5.26 -3.98 -3.51
N THR A 78 -6.05 -3.62 -2.49
CA THR A 78 -5.51 -2.89 -1.33
C THR A 78 -4.55 -3.76 -0.52
N ARG A 79 -4.86 -5.04 -0.32
CA ARG A 79 -3.96 -6.01 0.34
C ARG A 79 -2.66 -6.21 -0.44
N VAL A 80 -2.73 -6.33 -1.75
CA VAL A 80 -1.54 -6.44 -2.61
C VAL A 80 -0.67 -5.20 -2.48
N ALA A 81 -1.25 -3.99 -2.51
CA ALA A 81 -0.47 -2.78 -2.33
C ALA A 81 0.23 -2.72 -0.96
N ASP A 82 -0.47 -3.07 0.12
CA ASP A 82 0.14 -3.15 1.45
C ASP A 82 1.26 -4.20 1.52
N MET A 83 1.04 -5.37 0.92
CA MET A 83 2.07 -6.41 0.83
C MET A 83 3.29 -5.91 0.06
N VAL A 84 3.06 -5.19 -1.04
CA VAL A 84 4.11 -4.73 -1.93
C VAL A 84 5.02 -3.67 -1.28
N TYR A 85 4.46 -2.88 -0.38
CA TYR A 85 5.17 -1.82 0.35
C TYR A 85 5.34 -2.12 1.85
N GLN A 86 5.22 -3.39 2.26
CA GLN A 86 5.21 -3.77 3.68
C GLN A 86 6.55 -3.46 4.36
N PHE A 87 7.66 -3.74 3.69
CA PHE A 87 9.01 -3.61 4.25
C PHE A 87 9.84 -2.59 3.48
N GLU A 88 9.86 -2.71 2.16
CA GLU A 88 10.67 -1.92 1.23
C GLU A 88 9.86 -1.46 0.00
N ASP A 89 10.53 -0.88 -0.99
CA ASP A 89 9.95 -0.66 -2.32
C ASP A 89 9.95 -1.96 -3.12
N GLY A 90 9.04 -2.86 -2.78
CA GLY A 90 8.96 -4.15 -3.45
C GLY A 90 8.29 -4.12 -4.83
N PHE A 91 7.94 -2.93 -5.34
CA PHE A 91 7.47 -2.74 -6.71
C PHE A 91 8.59 -2.25 -7.63
N GLY A 92 9.34 -1.24 -7.19
CA GLY A 92 10.42 -0.65 -7.97
C GLY A 92 11.75 -1.41 -7.88
N VAL A 93 11.97 -2.19 -6.80
CA VAL A 93 13.21 -2.96 -6.58
C VAL A 93 13.02 -4.41 -7.04
N GLN A 94 13.86 -4.85 -7.99
CA GLN A 94 13.76 -6.19 -8.59
C GLN A 94 14.27 -7.33 -7.69
N GLU A 95 15.22 -7.04 -6.80
CA GLU A 95 15.91 -8.04 -5.96
C GLU A 95 15.27 -8.21 -4.56
N GLY A 96 14.00 -7.84 -4.40
CA GLY A 96 13.30 -7.88 -3.12
C GLY A 96 12.58 -9.20 -2.82
N ASP A 97 12.15 -9.37 -1.56
CA ASP A 97 11.39 -10.53 -1.07
C ASP A 97 10.06 -10.77 -1.84
N ILE A 98 9.61 -9.75 -2.57
CA ILE A 98 8.37 -9.77 -3.34
C ILE A 98 8.48 -10.66 -4.57
N GLY A 99 9.64 -10.65 -5.23
CA GLY A 99 9.89 -11.54 -6.37
C GLY A 99 9.71 -13.00 -5.98
N ARG A 100 10.20 -13.38 -4.80
CA ARG A 100 10.02 -14.72 -4.23
C ARG A 100 8.55 -15.02 -3.91
N LYS A 101 7.81 -14.09 -3.32
CA LYS A 101 6.36 -14.28 -3.07
C LYS A 101 5.57 -14.47 -4.37
N ILE A 102 5.87 -13.68 -5.41
CA ILE A 102 5.22 -13.81 -6.72
C ILE A 102 5.52 -15.18 -7.32
N LEU A 103 6.79 -15.61 -7.28
CA LEU A 103 7.22 -16.91 -7.78
C LEU A 103 6.43 -18.05 -7.12
N PHE A 104 6.40 -18.10 -5.79
CA PHE A 104 5.65 -19.12 -5.03
C PHE A 104 4.14 -19.09 -5.24
N THR A 105 3.56 -17.91 -5.51
CA THR A 105 2.09 -17.77 -5.55
C THR A 105 1.51 -17.92 -6.95
N MET A 106 2.26 -17.53 -7.99
CA MET A 106 1.74 -17.43 -9.37
C MET A 106 2.45 -18.35 -10.37
N ILE A 107 3.67 -18.78 -10.10
CA ILE A 107 4.49 -19.52 -11.07
C ILE A 107 4.70 -20.96 -10.61
N GLU A 108 5.07 -21.16 -9.35
CA GLU A 108 5.33 -22.48 -8.80
C GLU A 108 4.02 -23.19 -8.40
N PRO A 109 3.73 -24.37 -8.97
CA PRO A 109 2.57 -25.13 -8.57
C PRO A 109 2.76 -25.70 -7.16
N LEU A 110 1.65 -25.82 -6.42
CA LEU A 110 1.65 -26.57 -5.16
C LEU A 110 1.95 -28.04 -5.45
N SER A 111 2.93 -28.61 -4.75
CA SER A 111 3.20 -30.04 -4.85
C SER A 111 2.02 -30.83 -4.32
N LEU A 112 1.47 -31.72 -5.14
CA LEU A 112 0.45 -32.68 -4.74
C LEU A 112 1.17 -33.98 -4.40
N ASN A 113 1.37 -34.21 -3.10
CA ASN A 113 1.78 -35.53 -2.59
C ASN A 113 0.60 -36.50 -2.64
#